data_AF-A0A2V3PM19-F1
#
_entry.id   AF-A0A2V3PM19-F1
#
_cell.length_a   1.000
_cell.length_b   1.000
_cell.length_c   1.000
_cell.angle_alpha   90.00
_cell.angle_beta   90.00
_cell.angle_gamma   90.00
#
_symmetry.space_group_name_H-M   'P 1'
#
loop_
_entity.id
_entity.type
_entity.pdbx_description
1 polymer ?
#
loop_
_entity_poly.entity_id
_entity_poly.type
_entity_poly.pdbx_seq_one_letter_code
_entity_poly.pdbx_strand_id
1 'polypeptide(L)'
;MRKLKVYEPKEIKTVYISGRITGIPLSEAKRNFEEAEALLLEKGYIPVNPMKNNHDPDTKGWIDHMLEDIGGLMRCDGIFMLNNWQQSKGARIEHYIAVEMDITVITKL
;
A
#
# COMPACT_ATOMS: atom_id res chain seq x y z
N MET A 1 32.16 -1.08 -13.24
CA MET A 1 31.62 -2.05 -12.27
C MET A 1 30.78 -1.27 -11.25
N ARG A 2 29.45 -1.43 -11.23
CA ARG A 2 28.62 -0.89 -10.13
C ARG A 2 29.01 -1.64 -8.86
N LYS A 3 29.36 -0.92 -7.79
CA LYS A 3 29.62 -1.53 -6.48
C LYS A 3 28.35 -2.28 -6.05
N LEU A 4 28.50 -3.53 -5.63
CA LEU A 4 27.44 -4.28 -4.95
C LEU A 4 27.07 -3.49 -3.70
N LYS A 5 25.81 -3.04 -3.63
CA LYS A 5 25.26 -2.53 -2.38
C LYS A 5 25.01 -3.74 -1.48
N VAL A 6 25.72 -3.80 -0.37
CA VAL A 6 25.39 -4.72 0.73
C VAL A 6 24.25 -4.04 1.50
N TYR A 7 23.06 -4.65 1.47
CA TYR A 7 21.92 -4.20 2.25
C TYR A 7 21.81 -5.06 3.50
N GLU A 8 21.82 -4.43 4.67
CA GLU A 8 21.39 -5.08 5.91
C GLU A 8 19.89 -5.38 5.83
N PRO A 9 19.40 -6.53 6.34
CA PRO A 9 17.97 -6.81 6.37
C PRO A 9 17.25 -5.75 7.19
N LYS A 10 16.41 -4.93 6.52
CA LYS A 10 15.53 -4.00 7.22
C LYS A 10 14.41 -4.82 7.85
N GLU A 11 14.25 -4.75 9.16
CA GLU A 11 13.09 -5.32 9.84
C GLU A 11 11.83 -4.64 9.29
N ILE A 12 10.92 -5.43 8.72
CA ILE A 12 9.68 -4.91 8.16
C ILE A 12 8.74 -4.64 9.33
N LYS A 13 8.54 -3.36 9.63
CA LYS A 13 7.68 -2.95 10.73
C LYS A 13 6.43 -2.23 10.24
N THR A 14 6.58 -1.34 9.25
CA THR A 14 5.49 -0.55 8.67
C THR A 14 5.07 -1.09 7.32
N VAL A 15 3.77 -1.32 7.13
CA VAL A 15 3.23 -1.97 5.93
C VAL A 15 2.07 -1.17 5.34
N TYR A 16 2.26 -0.63 4.14
CA TYR A 16 1.21 0.07 3.40
C TYR A 16 0.21 -0.92 2.80
N ILE A 17 -1.10 -0.68 2.94
CA ILE A 17 -2.14 -1.56 2.36
C ILE A 17 -2.53 -1.04 0.99
N SER A 18 -2.46 -1.89 -0.03
CA SER A 18 -2.77 -1.53 -1.41
C SER A 18 -3.81 -2.46 -2.05
N GLY A 19 -4.83 -1.89 -2.67
CA GLY A 19 -5.94 -2.65 -3.23
C GLY A 19 -6.89 -1.85 -4.11
N ARG A 20 -8.01 -2.47 -4.49
CA ARG A 20 -9.02 -1.81 -5.33
C ARG A 20 -10.00 -1.00 -4.49
N ILE A 21 -10.22 0.25 -4.90
CA ILE A 21 -11.26 1.15 -4.37
C ILE A 21 -12.21 1.54 -5.50
N THR A 22 -11.68 2.09 -6.61
CA THR A 22 -12.51 2.52 -7.75
C THR A 22 -13.21 1.35 -8.44
N GLY A 23 -14.51 1.52 -8.68
CA GLY A 23 -15.33 0.57 -9.42
C GLY A 23 -15.83 -0.63 -8.59
N ILE A 24 -15.79 -0.53 -7.26
CA ILE A 24 -16.50 -1.41 -6.32
C ILE A 24 -17.28 -0.56 -5.30
N PRO A 25 -18.28 -1.11 -4.59
CA PRO A 25 -18.96 -0.40 -3.51
C PRO A 25 -17.98 0.10 -2.45
N LEU A 26 -18.15 1.34 -1.98
CA LEU A 26 -17.26 1.94 -0.98
C LEU A 26 -17.25 1.14 0.33
N SER A 27 -18.39 0.56 0.73
CA SER A 27 -18.49 -0.32 1.90
C SER A 27 -17.65 -1.59 1.73
N GLU A 28 -17.61 -2.15 0.53
CA GLU A 28 -16.78 -3.31 0.21
C GLU A 28 -15.29 -2.95 0.27
N ALA A 29 -14.90 -1.81 -0.33
CA ALA A 29 -13.53 -1.31 -0.23
C ALA A 29 -13.12 -1.11 1.23
N LYS A 30 -13.90 -0.37 2.02
CA LYS A 30 -13.62 -0.13 3.45
C LYS A 30 -13.41 -1.43 4.21
N ARG A 31 -14.33 -2.39 4.06
CA ARG A 31 -14.23 -3.70 4.72
C ARG A 31 -12.94 -4.42 4.34
N ASN A 32 -12.57 -4.46 3.06
CA ASN A 32 -11.35 -5.13 2.61
C ASN A 32 -10.08 -4.51 3.22
N PHE A 33 -10.02 -3.18 3.34
CA PHE A 33 -8.88 -2.49 3.93
C PHE A 33 -8.85 -2.61 5.46
N GLU A 34 -9.99 -2.58 6.13
CA GLU A 34 -10.12 -2.80 7.59
C GLU A 34 -9.73 -4.24 7.98
N GLU A 35 -10.17 -5.25 7.23
CA GLU A 35 -9.79 -6.65 7.44
C GLU A 35 -8.27 -6.85 7.29
N ALA A 36 -7.66 -6.23 6.28
CA ALA A 36 -6.22 -6.28 6.08
C ALA A 36 -5.44 -5.56 7.18
N GLU A 37 -5.94 -4.41 7.65
CA GLU A 37 -5.36 -3.68 8.76
C GLU A 37 -5.37 -4.50 10.06
N ALA A 38 -6.50 -5.15 10.37
CA ALA A 38 -6.62 -6.03 11.53
C ALA A 38 -5.67 -7.22 11.44
N LEU A 39 -5.57 -7.87 10.28
CA LEU A 39 -4.65 -8.99 10.04
C LEU A 39 -3.18 -8.57 10.22
N LEU A 40 -2.79 -7.42 9.68
CA LEU A 40 -1.44 -6.90 9.84
C LEU A 40 -1.09 -6.61 11.31
N LEU A 41 -2.02 -6.01 12.06
CA LEU A 41 -1.86 -5.79 13.50
C LEU A 41 -1.69 -7.11 14.26
N GLU A 42 -2.51 -8.13 13.96
CA GLU A 42 -2.41 -9.47 14.56
C GLU A 42 -1.03 -10.10 14.32
N LYS A 43 -0.44 -9.86 13.14
CA LYS A 43 0.89 -10.36 12.76
C LYS A 43 2.04 -9.51 13.31
N GLY A 44 1.75 -8.44 14.05
CA GLY A 44 2.74 -7.58 14.69
C GLY A 44 3.29 -6.44 13.82
N TYR A 45 2.68 -6.17 12.66
CA TYR A 45 3.03 -5.04 11.82
C TYR A 45 2.31 -3.75 12.27
N ILE A 46 2.81 -2.61 11.80
CA ILE A 46 2.19 -1.30 11.89
C ILE A 46 1.57 -0.99 10.51
N PRO A 47 0.27 -1.21 10.31
CA PRO A 47 -0.36 -0.97 9.02
C PRO A 47 -0.50 0.53 8.73
N VAL A 48 -0.36 0.89 7.46
CA VAL A 48 -0.71 2.19 6.91
C VAL A 48 -1.86 1.98 5.93
N ASN A 49 -3.05 2.39 6.35
CA ASN A 49 -4.29 2.23 5.59
C ASN A 49 -4.64 3.54 4.85
N PRO A 50 -4.48 3.61 3.51
CA PRO A 50 -4.75 4.85 2.77
C PRO A 50 -6.21 5.28 2.81
N MET A 51 -7.16 4.37 3.08
CA MET A 51 -8.57 4.75 3.23
C MET A 51 -8.86 5.60 4.47
N LYS A 52 -7.91 5.70 5.41
CA LYS A 52 -8.01 6.58 6.58
C LYS A 52 -7.47 8.00 6.33
N ASN A 53 -6.88 8.25 5.17
CA ASN A 53 -6.47 9.60 4.80
C ASN A 53 -7.73 10.47 4.64
N ASN A 54 -7.74 11.64 5.27
CA ASN A 54 -8.83 12.60 5.08
C ASN A 54 -8.71 13.21 3.68
N HIS A 55 -9.61 12.77 2.80
CA HIS A 55 -9.73 13.33 1.46
C HIS A 55 -10.93 14.26 1.44
N ASP A 56 -10.66 15.52 1.08
CA ASP A 56 -11.70 16.43 0.63
C ASP A 56 -12.07 16.06 -0.82
N PRO A 57 -13.27 15.52 -1.08
CA PRO A 57 -13.66 15.09 -2.42
C PRO A 57 -13.85 16.25 -3.40
N ASP A 58 -14.02 17.48 -2.89
CA ASP A 58 -14.31 18.65 -3.73
C ASP A 58 -13.03 19.30 -4.30
N THR A 59 -11.86 18.97 -3.72
CA THR A 59 -10.58 19.64 -4.07
C THR A 59 -9.50 18.71 -4.61
N LYS A 60 -9.62 17.39 -4.44
CA LYS A 60 -8.57 16.44 -4.85
C LYS A 60 -8.99 15.59 -6.05
N GLY A 61 -8.12 15.56 -7.05
CA GLY A 61 -8.24 14.66 -8.19
C GLY A 61 -7.51 13.34 -7.97
N TRP A 62 -7.66 12.43 -8.95
CA TRP A 62 -6.99 11.12 -8.92
C TRP A 62 -5.46 11.22 -8.79
N ILE A 63 -4.83 12.23 -9.41
CA ILE A 63 -3.38 12.44 -9.32
C ILE A 63 -2.96 12.86 -7.92
N ASP A 64 -3.74 13.71 -7.25
CA ASP A 64 -3.43 14.14 -5.87
C ASP A 64 -3.49 12.95 -4.91
N HIS A 65 -4.50 12.08 -5.05
CA HIS A 65 -4.57 10.83 -4.30
C HIS A 65 -3.35 9.95 -4.55
N MET A 66 -2.97 9.73 -5.81
CA MET A 66 -1.79 8.92 -6.13
C MET A 66 -0.49 9.50 -5.57
N LEU A 67 -0.32 10.82 -5.53
CA LEU A 67 0.86 11.44 -4.94
C LEU A 67 0.94 11.20 -3.43
N GLU A 68 -0.19 11.30 -2.74
CA GLU A 68 -0.29 11.00 -1.31
C GLU A 68 -0.03 9.52 -1.02
N ASP A 69 -0.63 8.63 -1.81
CA ASP A 69 -0.49 7.18 -1.69
C ASP A 69 0.95 6.73 -1.93
N ILE A 70 1.60 7.23 -3.00
CA ILE A 70 3.02 6.97 -3.25
C ILE A 70 3.87 7.53 -2.11
N GLY A 71 3.57 8.74 -1.62
CA GLY A 71 4.26 9.34 -0.49
C GLY A 71 4.15 8.50 0.80
N GLY A 72 2.99 7.89 1.05
CA GLY A 72 2.74 6.97 2.15
C GLY A 72 3.49 5.64 1.99
N LEU A 73 3.42 5.04 0.80
CA LEU A 73 4.15 3.83 0.45
C LEU A 73 5.66 3.99 0.64
N MET A 74 6.24 5.09 0.16
CA MET A 74 7.68 5.34 0.23
C MET A 74 8.21 5.54 1.66
N ARG A 75 7.32 5.72 2.64
CA ARG A 75 7.66 5.80 4.08
C ARG A 75 7.57 4.46 4.80
N CYS A 76 7.04 3.43 4.13
CA CYS A 76 6.86 2.10 4.70
C CYS A 76 8.03 1.16 4.40
N ASP A 77 8.13 0.07 5.16
CA ASP A 77 9.11 -0.99 4.95
C ASP A 77 8.62 -2.05 3.96
N GLY A 78 7.30 -2.20 3.87
CA GLY A 78 6.64 -3.10 2.95
C GLY A 78 5.28 -2.60 2.47
N ILE A 79 4.73 -3.34 1.53
CA ILE A 79 3.38 -3.16 0.97
C ILE A 79 2.63 -4.49 1.03
N PHE A 80 1.40 -4.46 1.53
CA PHE A 80 0.50 -5.60 1.53
C PHE A 80 -0.54 -5.44 0.42
N MET A 81 -0.54 -6.39 -0.51
CA MET A 81 -1.40 -6.37 -1.69
C MET A 81 -2.69 -7.16 -1.42
N LEU A 82 -3.84 -6.49 -1.45
CA LEU A 82 -5.16 -7.13 -1.34
C LEU A 82 -5.42 -8.03 -2.56
N ASN A 83 -6.20 -9.10 -2.41
CA ASN A 83 -6.48 -10.07 -3.49
C ASN A 83 -6.97 -9.46 -4.82
N ASN A 84 -7.61 -8.29 -4.78
CA ASN A 84 -8.13 -7.59 -5.95
C ASN A 84 -7.20 -6.51 -6.53
N TRP A 85 -5.95 -6.44 -6.07
CA TRP A 85 -5.00 -5.37 -6.44
C TRP A 85 -4.76 -5.28 -7.95
N GLN A 86 -4.72 -6.42 -8.64
CA GLN A 86 -4.45 -6.47 -10.08
C GLN A 86 -5.52 -5.75 -10.91
N GLN A 87 -6.74 -5.60 -10.39
CA GLN A 87 -7.82 -4.87 -11.07
C GLN A 87 -7.81 -3.36 -10.77
N SER A 88 -6.95 -2.89 -9.87
CA SER A 88 -6.82 -1.48 -9.48
C SER A 88 -5.69 -0.79 -10.24
N LYS A 89 -5.97 0.31 -10.95
CA LYS A 89 -4.93 1.10 -11.63
C LYS A 89 -3.89 1.63 -10.63
N GLY A 90 -4.34 2.16 -9.49
CA GLY A 90 -3.47 2.70 -8.44
C GLY A 90 -2.59 1.61 -7.82
N ALA A 91 -3.20 0.49 -7.39
CA ALA A 91 -2.46 -0.60 -6.75
C ALA A 91 -1.40 -1.23 -7.67
N ARG A 92 -1.66 -1.31 -8.98
CA ARG A 92 -0.64 -1.76 -9.94
C ARG A 92 0.55 -0.81 -10.04
N ILE A 93 0.31 0.50 -9.95
CA ILE A 93 1.38 1.53 -9.93
C ILE A 93 2.19 1.41 -8.65
N GLU A 94 1.52 1.33 -7.50
CA GLU A 94 2.16 1.15 -6.19
C GLU A 94 3.00 -0.13 -6.13
N HIS A 95 2.48 -1.26 -6.62
CA HIS A 95 3.21 -2.51 -6.73
C HIS A 95 4.48 -2.35 -7.60
N TYR A 96 4.36 -1.72 -8.77
CA TYR A 96 5.51 -1.49 -9.64
C TYR A 96 6.57 -0.63 -8.96
N ILE A 97 6.17 0.45 -8.28
CA ILE A 97 7.07 1.29 -7.50
C ILE A 97 7.74 0.48 -6.39
N ALA A 98 6.98 -0.33 -5.66
CA ALA A 98 7.54 -1.14 -4.58
C ALA A 98 8.61 -2.11 -5.08
N VAL A 99 8.35 -2.80 -6.20
CA VAL A 99 9.31 -3.71 -6.83
C VAL A 99 10.57 -2.97 -7.27
N GLU A 100 10.45 -1.83 -7.97
CA GLU A 100 11.60 -1.08 -8.48
C GLU A 100 12.42 -0.39 -7.38
N MET A 101 11.82 -0.16 -6.22
CA MET A 101 12.44 0.50 -5.07
C MET A 101 12.93 -0.47 -3.98
N ASP A 102 12.91 -1.79 -4.25
CA ASP A 102 13.25 -2.84 -3.29
C ASP A 102 12.42 -2.77 -1.98
N ILE A 103 11.17 -2.29 -2.05
CA ILE A 103 10.21 -2.33 -0.94
C ILE A 103 9.57 -3.72 -0.89
N THR A 104 9.48 -4.31 0.30
CA THR A 104 9.00 -5.70 0.41
C THR A 104 7.52 -5.82 0.03
N VAL A 105 7.23 -6.67 -0.95
CA VAL A 105 5.85 -6.98 -1.37
C VAL A 105 5.34 -8.21 -0.63
N ILE A 106 4.22 -8.06 0.06
CA ILE A 106 3.54 -9.11 0.83
C ILE A 106 2.19 -9.38 0.17
N THR A 107 1.94 -10.64 -0.22
CA THR A 107 0.66 -11.04 -0.85
C THR A 107 -0.13 -12.06 -0.03
N LYS A 108 0.47 -12.59 1.04
CA LYS A 108 -0.11 -13.60 1.94
C LYS A 108 0.50 -13.43 3.34
N LEU A 109 -0.31 -13.64 4.39
CA LEU A 109 0.05 -13.53 5.81
C LEU A 109 -0.53 -14.69 6.61
#